data_AF-A0A174JIA9-F1
#
_entry.id   AF-A0A174JIA9-F1
#
_cell.length_a   1.000
_cell.length_b   1.000
_cell.length_c   1.000
_cell.angle_alpha   90.00
_cell.angle_beta   90.00
_cell.angle_gamma   90.00
#
_symmetry.space_group_name_H-M   'P 1'
#
loop_
_entity.id
_entity.type
_entity.pdbx_description
1 polymer ?
#
loop_
_entity_poly.entity_id
_entity_poly.type
_entity_poly.pdbx_seq_one_letter_code
_entity_poly.pdbx_strand_id
1 'polypeptide(L)' 'MKNKQVQKALKSDTPINSMYALIPDNRMRVFKKFAARFGFTEERIKSVLENEKRKTGYIA' A
#
# COMPACT_ATOMS: atom_id res chain seq x y z
N MET A 1 5.74 13.53 1.41
CA MET A 1 4.71 13.13 2.41
C MET A 1 5.08 13.73 3.75
N LYS A 2 4.11 14.24 4.54
CA LYS A 2 4.40 14.80 5.87
C LYS A 2 4.50 13.67 6.92
N ASN A 3 5.45 13.78 7.86
CA ASN A 3 5.70 12.74 8.88
C ASN A 3 4.43 12.32 9.65
N LYS A 4 3.56 13.28 10.01
CA LYS A 4 2.28 12.98 10.68
C LYS A 4 1.34 12.06 9.88
N GLN A 5 1.30 12.19 8.55
CA GLN A 5 0.45 11.35 7.70
C GLN A 5 0.98 9.92 7.62
N VAL A 6 2.31 9.78 7.55
CA VAL A 6 2.98 8.47 7.58
C VAL A 6 2.70 7.77 8.91
N GLN A 7 2.88 8.46 10.03
CA GLN A 7 2.60 7.91 11.36
C GLN A 7 1.13 7.50 11.53
N LYS A 8 0.19 8.28 10.98
CA LYS A 8 -1.24 7.93 11.00
C LYS A 8 -1.51 6.67 10.17
N ALA A 9 -0.96 6.57 8.96
CA ALA A 9 -1.14 5.41 8.10
C ALA A 9 -0.60 4.13 8.75
N LEU A 10 0.59 4.20 9.37
CA LEU A 10 1.20 3.06 10.07
C LEU A 10 0.38 2.55 11.28
N LYS A 11 -0.40 3.43 11.92
CA LYS A 11 -1.25 3.10 13.08
C LYS A 11 -2.70 2.75 12.70
N SER A 12 -3.03 2.78 11.41
CA SER A 12 -4.39 2.45 10.96
C SER A 12 -4.66 0.95 11.05
N ASP A 13 -5.93 0.57 10.94
CA ASP A 13 -6.32 -0.85 10.91
C ASP A 13 -5.79 -1.56 9.64
N THR A 14 -5.53 -0.80 8.57
CA THR A 14 -5.00 -1.29 7.29
C THR A 14 -3.72 -0.54 6.90
N PRO A 15 -2.61 -0.77 7.63
CA PRO A 15 -1.39 0.02 7.48
C PRO A 15 -0.75 -0.09 6.09
N ILE A 16 -0.81 -1.25 5.43
CA ILE A 16 -0.25 -1.44 4.08
C ILE A 16 -1.07 -0.63 3.06
N ASN A 17 -2.40 -0.75 3.07
CA ASN A 17 -3.29 0.01 2.19
C ASN A 17 -3.16 1.52 2.43
N SER A 18 -3.14 1.94 3.69
CA SER A 18 -3.00 3.34 4.05
C SER A 18 -1.65 3.92 3.59
N MET A 19 -0.56 3.16 3.71
CA MET A 19 0.76 3.58 3.22
C MET A 19 0.83 3.60 1.69
N TYR A 20 0.24 2.61 1.02
CA TYR A 20 0.17 2.54 -0.44
C TYR A 20 -0.62 3.74 -1.02
N ALA A 21 -1.73 4.13 -0.39
CA ALA A 21 -2.55 5.27 -0.79
C ALA A 21 -1.84 6.62 -0.63
N LEU A 22 -0.77 6.70 0.18
CA LEU A 22 0.01 7.93 0.32
C LEU A 22 1.05 8.13 -0.80
N ILE A 23 1.26 7.13 -1.66
CA ILE A 23 2.16 7.24 -2.81
C ILE A 23 1.53 8.20 -3.83
N PRO A 24 2.18 9.31 -4.18
CA PRO A 24 1.63 10.25 -5.17
C PRO A 24 1.49 9.60 -6.56
N ASP A 25 0.44 9.94 -7.30
CA ASP A 25 0.16 9.37 -8.63
C ASP A 25 1.34 9.52 -9.61
N ASN A 26 1.99 10.68 -9.60
CA ASN A 26 3.17 10.94 -10.44
C ASN A 26 4.40 10.09 -10.07
N ARG A 27 4.40 9.47 -8.88
CA ARG A 27 5.45 8.55 -8.40
C ARG A 27 5.04 7.08 -8.49
N MET A 28 3.76 6.78 -8.71
CA MET A 28 3.23 5.41 -8.73
C MET A 28 3.95 4.51 -9.74
N ARG A 29 4.20 5.01 -10.96
CA ARG A 29 4.92 4.27 -12.00
C ARG A 29 6.36 3.92 -11.59
N VAL A 30 7.05 4.84 -10.91
CA VAL A 30 8.42 4.62 -10.43
C VAL A 30 8.42 3.64 -9.27
N PHE A 31 7.46 3.77 -8.35
CA PHE A 31 7.26 2.83 -7.26
C PHE A 31 7.06 1.40 -7.77
N LYS A 32 6.16 1.18 -8.73
CA LYS A 32 5.92 -0.16 -9.31
C LYS A 32 7.19 -0.75 -9.92
N LYS A 33 7.97 0.05 -10.68
CA LYS A 33 9.26 -0.39 -11.23
C LYS A 33 10.25 -0.76 -10.14
N PHE A 34 10.34 0.03 -9.07
CA PHE A 34 11.18 -0.27 -7.90
C PHE A 34 10.74 -1.58 -7.22
N ALA A 35 9.45 -1.71 -6.89
CA ALA A 35 8.87 -2.87 -6.22
C ALA A 35 9.08 -4.16 -7.03
N ALA A 36 8.95 -4.09 -8.36
CA ALA A 36 9.20 -5.23 -9.24
C ALA A 36 10.63 -5.78 -9.12
N ARG A 37 11.63 -4.94 -8.79
CA ARG A 37 13.02 -5.41 -8.56
C ARG A 37 13.14 -6.32 -7.33
N PHE A 38 12.16 -6.28 -6.43
CA PHE A 38 12.08 -7.13 -5.24
C PHE A 38 11.03 -8.24 -5.38
N GLY A 39 10.55 -8.50 -6.61
CA GLY A 39 9.54 -9.53 -6.88
C GLY A 39 8.12 -9.15 -6.45
N PHE A 40 7.84 -7.86 -6.23
CA PHE A 40 6.49 -7.34 -6.07
C PHE A 40 5.94 -6.88 -7.42
N THR A 41 5.36 -7.82 -8.16
CA THR A 41 4.59 -7.54 -9.39
C THR A 41 3.29 -6.81 -9.05
N GLU A 42 2.60 -6.27 -10.06
CA GLU A 42 1.31 -5.59 -9.84
C GLU A 42 0.26 -6.53 -9.23
N GLU A 43 0.23 -7.80 -9.68
CA GLU A 43 -0.66 -8.83 -9.16
C GLU A 43 -0.36 -9.13 -7.69
N ARG A 44 0.94 -9.23 -7.34
CA ARG A 44 1.35 -9.47 -5.96
C ARG A 44 1.01 -8.27 -5.06
N ILE A 45 1.22 -7.05 -5.54
CA ILE A 45 0.82 -5.83 -4.82
C ILE A 45 -0.69 -5.84 -4.57
N LYS A 46 -1.50 -6.11 -5.61
CA LYS A 46 -2.96 -6.21 -5.49
C LYS A 46 -3.37 -7.26 -4.46
N SER A 47 -2.79 -8.46 -4.52
CA SER A 47 -3.05 -9.54 -3.58
C SER A 47 -2.74 -9.14 -2.13
N VAL A 48 -1.59 -8.51 -1.88
CA VAL A 48 -1.20 -8.05 -0.54
C VAL A 48 -2.21 -7.02 0.00
N LEU A 49 -2.63 -6.06 -0.84
CA LEU A 49 -3.61 -5.04 -0.45
C LEU A 49 -4.98 -5.65 -0.14
N GLU A 50 -5.46 -6.60 -0.95
CA GLU A 50 -6.73 -7.29 -0.72
C GLU A 50 -6.69 -8.19 0.52
N ASN A 51 -5.58 -8.89 0.74
CA ASN A 51 -5.43 -9.79 1.89
C ASN A 51 -5.47 -9.01 3.22
N GLU A 52 -4.93 -7.79 3.25
CA GLU A 52 -5.03 -6.94 4.44
C GLU A 52 -6.49 -6.52 4.71
N LYS A 53 -7.23 -6.10 3.68
CA LYS A 53 -8.66 -5.75 3.81
C LYS A 53 -9.51 -6.91 4.32
N ARG A 54 -9.22 -8.14 3.84
CA ARG A 54 -9.90 -9.35 4.30
C ARG A 54 -9.60 -9.67 5.77
N LYS A 55 -8.38 -9.42 6.24
CA LYS A 55 -8.00 -9.64 7.65
C LYS A 55 -8.67 -8.66 8.62
N THR A 56 -9.04 -7.47 8.18
CA THR A 56 -9.74 -6.47 9.01
C THR A 56 -11.26 -6.59 8.98
N GLY A 57 -11.81 -7.65 8.37
CA GLY A 57 -13.27 -7.85 8.31
C GLY A 57 -14.00 -6.90 7.37
N TYR A 58 -13.29 -6.17 6.49
CA TYR A 58 -13.91 -5.39 5.42
C TYR A 58 -14.39 -6.36 4.33
N ILE A 59 -15.60 -6.86 4.50
CA ILE A 59 -16.39 -7.49 3.43
C ILE A 59 -16.89 -6.36 2.52
N ALA A 60 -16.39 -6.34 1.28
CA ALA A 60 -16.98 -5.55 0.20
C ALA A 60 -18.25 -6.24 -0.29
#